data_AF-A0A968BRB6-F1
#
_entry.id   AF-A0A968BRB6-F1
#
_cell.length_a   1.000
_cell.length_b   1.000
_cell.length_c   1.000
_cell.angle_alpha   90.00
_cell.angle_beta   90.00
_cell.angle_gamma   90.00
#
_symmetry.space_group_name_H-M   'P 1'
#
loop_
_entity.id
_entity.type
_entity.pdbx_description
1 polymer ?
#
loop_
_entity_poly.entity_id
_entity_poly.type
_entity_poly.pdbx_seq_one_letter_code
_entity_poly.pdbx_strand_id
1 'polypeptide(L)'
;MVPILEARNVTKRFPGVLANDSVSFSLNEGEILAFLGENGAGKSTLMNILYGLYSQDEGEIAVRGKPVEINEPDDAIELGIGMVHQHFQLVPVFTVAENIVMGTEPTRFSFSLKTMGIAAGASALLFFLGGIFALEGPLQWLLAGLAGGAAIAILYGFFFLLGLLSRLGARLYLPIVGIVSVAILVALGLTVGPTARIPLYIFLALLFAFVSYPALRVITT
;
A
#
# COMPACT_ATOMS: atom_id res chain seq x y z
N MET A 1 7.53 11.76 -34.83
CA MET A 1 6.93 11.49 -33.50
C MET A 1 8.06 11.39 -32.49
N VAL A 2 7.81 11.70 -31.22
CA VAL A 2 8.81 11.50 -30.16
C VAL A 2 8.83 10.02 -29.80
N PRO A 3 9.99 9.32 -29.83
CA PRO A 3 10.08 7.92 -29.43
C PRO A 3 9.60 7.71 -27.99
N ILE A 4 8.95 6.58 -27.73
CA ILE A 4 8.55 6.21 -26.35
C ILE A 4 9.77 5.80 -25.53
N LEU A 5 10.77 5.16 -26.18
CA LEU A 5 12.05 4.77 -25.59
C LEU A 5 13.16 4.99 -26.62
N GLU A 6 14.29 5.51 -26.17
CA GLU A 6 15.46 5.77 -26.99
C GLU A 6 16.72 5.45 -26.19
N ALA A 7 17.66 4.74 -26.81
CA ALA A 7 19.01 4.54 -26.30
C ALA A 7 19.99 5.18 -27.28
N ARG A 8 20.96 5.95 -26.77
CA ARG A 8 21.93 6.68 -27.58
C ARG A 8 23.35 6.34 -27.12
N ASN A 9 24.09 5.67 -28.00
CA ASN A 9 25.48 5.25 -27.80
C ASN A 9 25.71 4.51 -26.48
N VAL A 10 24.77 3.64 -26.09
CA VAL A 10 24.84 2.88 -24.85
C VAL A 10 25.96 1.85 -24.92
N THR A 11 26.92 1.99 -24.01
CA THR A 11 28.07 1.08 -23.89
C THR A 11 28.06 0.41 -22.53
N LYS A 12 28.37 -0.89 -22.52
CA LYS A 12 28.57 -1.66 -21.27
C LYS A 12 29.76 -2.58 -21.36
N ARG A 13 30.64 -2.46 -20.37
CA ARG A 13 31.87 -3.20 -20.18
C ARG A 13 31.78 -4.00 -18.87
N PHE A 14 32.15 -5.26 -18.96
CA PHE A 14 32.48 -6.10 -17.81
C PHE A 14 33.98 -6.41 -17.87
N PRO A 15 34.59 -6.89 -16.76
CA PRO A 15 35.98 -7.31 -16.79
C PRO A 15 36.27 -8.30 -17.93
N GLY A 16 37.06 -7.85 -18.91
CA GLY A 16 37.44 -8.65 -20.09
C GLY A 16 36.39 -8.78 -21.20
N VAL A 17 35.22 -8.15 -21.10
CA VAL A 17 34.14 -8.27 -22.10
C VAL A 17 33.47 -6.93 -22.38
N LEU A 18 33.45 -6.51 -23.64
CA LEU A 18 32.60 -5.42 -24.12
C LEU A 18 31.23 -6.00 -24.51
N ALA A 19 30.25 -5.87 -23.63
CA ALA A 19 28.94 -6.49 -23.80
C ALA A 19 28.01 -5.68 -24.72
N ASN A 20 28.07 -4.36 -24.63
CA ASN A 20 27.38 -3.45 -25.54
C ASN A 20 28.37 -2.38 -26.00
N ASP A 21 28.44 -2.13 -27.30
CA ASP A 21 29.34 -1.16 -27.92
C ASP A 21 28.53 -0.10 -28.65
N SER A 22 28.42 1.10 -28.08
CA SER A 22 27.78 2.27 -28.68
C SER A 22 26.39 1.99 -29.28
N VAL A 23 25.57 1.20 -28.58
CA VAL A 23 24.26 0.76 -29.07
C VAL A 23 23.29 1.93 -29.11
N SER A 24 22.70 2.17 -30.29
CA SER A 24 21.68 3.19 -30.47
C SER A 24 20.43 2.60 -31.12
N PHE A 25 19.27 2.87 -30.54
CA PHE A 25 17.97 2.51 -31.11
C PHE A 25 16.87 3.45 -30.60
N SER A 26 15.76 3.49 -31.32
CA SER A 26 14.53 4.13 -30.88
C SER A 26 13.34 3.19 -31.06
N LEU A 27 12.35 3.35 -30.20
CA LEU A 27 11.10 2.62 -30.21
C LEU A 27 9.97 3.64 -30.19
N ASN A 28 9.01 3.53 -31.10
CA ASN A 28 7.82 4.38 -31.12
C ASN A 28 6.66 3.73 -30.36
N GLU A 29 5.67 4.55 -30.00
CA GLU A 29 4.46 4.05 -29.37
C GLU A 29 3.69 3.12 -30.33
N GLY A 30 3.32 1.92 -29.85
CA GLY A 30 2.66 0.88 -30.63
C GLY A 30 3.59 0.06 -31.54
N GLU A 31 4.90 0.33 -31.53
CA GLU A 31 5.90 -0.43 -32.28
C GLU A 31 6.34 -1.69 -31.52
N ILE A 32 6.67 -2.75 -32.26
CA ILE A 32 7.31 -3.95 -31.73
C ILE A 32 8.73 -4.01 -32.30
N LEU A 33 9.73 -3.83 -31.45
CA LEU A 33 11.14 -3.95 -31.81
C LEU A 33 11.70 -5.29 -31.35
N ALA A 34 12.38 -6.01 -32.25
CA ALA A 34 13.02 -7.28 -31.96
C ALA A 34 14.55 -7.15 -32.14
N PHE A 35 15.30 -7.60 -31.12
CA PHE A 35 16.75 -7.71 -31.20
C PHE A 35 17.14 -9.14 -31.57
N LEU A 36 17.77 -9.32 -32.74
CA LEU A 36 18.28 -10.61 -33.19
C LEU A 36 19.82 -10.63 -33.09
N GLY A 37 20.35 -11.78 -32.69
CA GLY A 37 21.79 -12.01 -32.59
C GLY A 37 22.09 -13.29 -31.83
N GLU A 38 23.34 -13.74 -31.89
CA GLU A 38 23.78 -14.96 -31.20
C GLU A 38 23.75 -14.82 -29.66
N ASN A 39 23.87 -15.95 -28.96
CA ASN A 39 24.08 -15.94 -27.52
C ASN A 39 25.40 -15.23 -27.20
N GLY A 40 25.37 -14.28 -26.28
CA GLY A 40 26.53 -13.43 -25.97
C GLY A 40 26.59 -12.11 -26.74
N ALA A 41 25.70 -11.85 -27.70
CA ALA A 41 25.67 -10.58 -28.45
C ALA A 41 25.22 -9.34 -27.64
N GLY A 42 25.11 -9.43 -26.30
CA GLY A 42 24.76 -8.30 -25.45
C GLY A 42 23.27 -7.96 -25.34
N LYS A 43 22.37 -8.77 -25.92
CA LYS A 43 20.90 -8.53 -25.88
C LYS A 43 20.36 -8.47 -24.45
N SER A 44 20.62 -9.51 -23.65
CA SER A 44 20.16 -9.56 -22.27
C SER A 44 20.81 -8.48 -21.41
N THR A 45 22.06 -8.11 -21.69
CA THR A 45 22.73 -6.98 -21.03
C THR A 45 22.01 -5.67 -21.31
N LEU A 46 21.66 -5.40 -22.58
CA LEU A 46 20.90 -4.21 -22.95
C LEU A 46 19.53 -4.17 -22.26
N MET A 47 18.81 -5.31 -22.22
CA MET A 47 17.51 -5.39 -21.52
C MET A 47 17.66 -5.13 -20.02
N ASN A 48 18.71 -5.68 -19.39
CA ASN A 48 19.00 -5.44 -17.98
C ASN A 48 19.35 -3.97 -17.70
N ILE A 49 19.98 -3.27 -18.65
CA ILE A 49 20.24 -1.83 -18.53
C ILE A 49 18.95 -1.02 -18.57
N LEU A 50 18.08 -1.32 -19.55
CA LEU A 50 16.78 -0.64 -19.69
C LEU A 50 15.84 -0.87 -18.51
N TYR A 51 16.09 -1.92 -17.71
CA TYR A 51 15.31 -2.27 -16.53
C TYR A 51 16.02 -1.96 -15.20
N GLY A 52 17.16 -1.27 -15.22
CA GLY A 52 17.85 -0.86 -13.98
C GLY A 52 18.56 -1.98 -13.21
N LEU A 53 18.81 -3.14 -13.82
CA LEU A 53 19.62 -4.20 -13.22
C LEU A 53 21.13 -3.97 -13.42
N TYR A 54 21.50 -3.21 -14.45
CA TYR A 54 22.86 -2.72 -14.69
C TYR A 54 22.79 -1.26 -15.13
N SER A 55 23.79 -0.45 -14.77
CA SER A 55 23.96 0.87 -15.38
C SER A 55 24.85 0.78 -16.60
N GLN A 56 24.55 1.54 -17.66
CA GLN A 56 25.49 1.77 -18.76
C GLN A 56 26.74 2.51 -18.27
N ASP A 57 27.89 2.25 -18.90
CA ASP A 57 29.12 2.96 -18.57
C ASP A 57 29.24 4.26 -19.37
N GLU A 58 28.65 4.30 -20.57
CA GLU A 58 28.59 5.46 -21.46
C GLU A 58 27.24 5.50 -22.19
N GLY A 59 26.88 6.68 -22.72
CA GLY A 59 25.63 6.91 -23.43
C GLY A 59 24.48 7.37 -22.55
N GLU A 60 23.31 7.56 -23.15
CA GLU A 60 22.11 8.02 -22.47
C GLU A 60 20.86 7.24 -22.89
N ILE A 61 19.89 7.16 -21.98
CA ILE A 61 18.57 6.60 -22.22
C ILE A 61 17.56 7.74 -22.08
N ALA A 62 16.59 7.79 -23.00
CA ALA A 62 15.50 8.74 -22.94
C ALA A 62 14.15 8.04 -23.07
N VAL A 63 13.18 8.47 -22.25
CA VAL A 63 11.79 8.00 -22.30
C VAL A 63 10.91 9.18 -22.69
N ARG A 64 10.12 9.02 -23.75
CA ARG A 64 9.27 10.09 -24.31
C ARG A 64 10.04 11.40 -24.55
N GLY A 65 11.28 11.29 -25.04
CA GLY A 65 12.17 12.40 -25.37
C GLY A 65 12.85 13.08 -24.19
N LYS A 66 12.69 12.58 -22.96
CA LYS A 66 13.37 13.09 -21.77
C LYS A 66 14.50 12.14 -21.35
N PRO A 67 15.74 12.62 -21.18
CA PRO A 67 16.80 11.83 -20.57
C PRO A 67 16.36 11.34 -19.18
N VAL A 68 16.65 10.08 -18.89
CA VAL A 68 16.32 9.43 -17.61
C VAL A 68 17.52 8.66 -17.08
N GLU A 69 17.63 8.60 -15.77
CA GLU A 69 18.52 7.67 -15.08
C GLU A 69 17.67 6.54 -14.51
N ILE A 70 18.07 5.29 -14.78
CA ILE A 70 17.37 4.08 -14.32
C ILE A 70 18.40 3.29 -13.51
N ASN A 71 18.31 3.39 -12.19
CA ASN A 71 19.28 2.80 -11.26
C ASN A 71 18.79 1.48 -10.67
N GLU A 72 17.47 1.32 -10.57
CA GLU A 72 16.83 0.11 -10.05
C GLU A 72 15.53 -0.22 -10.80
N PRO A 73 15.01 -1.46 -10.68
CA PRO A 73 13.77 -1.87 -11.34
C PRO A 73 12.55 -0.99 -11.07
N ASP A 74 12.47 -0.40 -9.87
CA ASP A 74 11.35 0.49 -9.50
C ASP A 74 11.35 1.76 -10.36
N ASP A 75 12.53 2.32 -10.69
CA ASP A 75 12.64 3.46 -11.62
C ASP A 75 12.06 3.12 -13.00
N ALA A 76 12.37 1.92 -13.51
CA ALA A 76 11.88 1.45 -14.80
C ALA A 76 10.36 1.30 -14.79
N ILE A 77 9.80 0.75 -13.70
CA ILE A 77 8.35 0.59 -13.52
C ILE A 77 7.65 1.95 -13.47
N GLU A 78 8.19 2.94 -12.75
CA GLU A 78 7.66 4.30 -12.72
C GLU A 78 7.65 4.97 -14.11
N LEU A 79 8.62 4.63 -14.96
CA LEU A 79 8.69 5.06 -16.35
C LEU A 79 7.77 4.28 -17.30
N GLY A 80 7.08 3.25 -16.80
CA GLY A 80 6.17 2.40 -17.56
C GLY A 80 6.87 1.27 -18.33
N ILE A 81 8.09 0.90 -17.94
CA ILE A 81 8.87 -0.18 -18.54
C ILE A 81 8.66 -1.46 -17.71
N GLY A 82 8.08 -2.48 -18.32
CA GLY A 82 7.94 -3.81 -17.72
C GLY A 82 8.89 -4.82 -18.36
N MET A 83 9.39 -5.77 -17.57
CA MET A 83 10.27 -6.84 -18.04
C MET A 83 9.65 -8.21 -17.78
N VAL A 84 9.74 -9.10 -18.78
CA VAL A 84 9.45 -10.53 -18.62
C VAL A 84 10.77 -11.29 -18.69
N HIS A 85 11.15 -11.93 -17.59
CA HIS A 85 12.40 -12.68 -17.52
C HIS A 85 12.32 -14.01 -18.27
N GLN A 86 13.46 -14.43 -18.85
CA GLN A 86 13.59 -15.72 -19.55
C GLN A 86 13.32 -16.91 -18.61
N HIS A 87 13.72 -16.81 -17.34
CA HIS A 87 13.38 -17.76 -16.30
C HIS A 87 12.46 -17.07 -15.30
N PHE A 88 11.30 -17.68 -15.03
CA PHE A 88 10.32 -17.14 -14.09
C PHE A 88 10.96 -16.86 -12.72
N GLN A 89 10.90 -15.61 -12.27
CA GLN A 89 11.34 -15.17 -10.96
C GLN A 89 10.15 -15.21 -9.99
N LEU A 90 9.69 -16.42 -9.65
CA LEU A 90 8.60 -16.61 -8.67
C LEU A 90 9.16 -16.84 -7.28
N VAL A 91 8.45 -16.36 -6.25
CA VAL A 91 8.69 -16.73 -4.87
C VAL A 91 8.03 -18.10 -4.62
N PRO A 92 8.80 -19.19 -4.39
CA PRO A 92 8.25 -20.55 -4.41
C PRO A 92 7.24 -20.84 -3.29
N VAL A 93 7.36 -20.12 -2.18
CA VAL A 93 6.47 -20.27 -1.02
C VAL A 93 5.15 -19.52 -1.18
N PHE A 94 4.99 -18.74 -2.25
CA PHE A 94 3.79 -17.97 -2.53
C PHE A 94 2.90 -18.71 -3.53
N THR A 95 1.59 -18.58 -3.34
CA THR A 95 0.58 -18.94 -4.33
C THR A 95 0.69 -18.06 -5.58
N VAL A 96 -0.03 -18.45 -6.64
CA VAL A 96 -0.11 -17.65 -7.88
C VAL A 96 -0.63 -16.24 -7.59
N ALA A 97 -1.69 -16.13 -6.78
CA ALA A 97 -2.28 -14.83 -6.44
C ALA A 97 -1.30 -13.96 -5.65
N GLU A 98 -0.56 -14.55 -4.71
CA GLU A 98 0.44 -13.84 -3.92
C GLU A 98 1.63 -13.36 -4.78
N ASN A 99 2.09 -14.15 -5.75
CA ASN A 99 3.13 -13.70 -6.69
C ASN A 99 2.65 -12.55 -7.61
N ILE A 100 1.36 -12.50 -7.95
CA ILE A 100 0.79 -11.43 -8.80
C ILE A 100 0.63 -10.11 -8.02
N VAL A 101 0.20 -10.19 -6.76
CA VAL A 101 -0.08 -9.00 -5.93
C VAL A 101 1.19 -8.45 -5.27
N MET A 102 2.27 -9.22 -5.24
CA MET A 102 3.56 -8.81 -4.69
C MET A 102 4.07 -7.50 -5.30
N GLY A 103 4.45 -6.55 -4.44
CA GLY A 103 4.88 -5.21 -4.83
C GLY A 103 3.73 -4.21 -5.02
N THR A 104 2.48 -4.68 -4.98
CA THR A 104 1.28 -3.82 -5.02
C THR A 104 0.55 -3.76 -3.67
N GLU A 105 1.08 -4.42 -2.64
CA GLU A 105 0.49 -4.38 -1.32
C GLU A 105 0.49 -2.95 -0.79
N PRO A 106 -0.61 -2.48 -0.20
CA PRO A 106 -0.62 -1.18 0.46
C PRO A 106 0.38 -1.19 1.62
N THR A 107 1.57 -0.63 1.39
CA THR A 107 2.66 -0.50 2.38
C THR A 107 2.29 0.44 3.53
N ARG A 108 1.25 1.25 3.35
CA ARG A 108 0.64 2.09 4.37
C ARG A 108 -0.87 1.95 4.33
N PHE A 109 -1.48 1.69 5.50
CA PHE A 109 -2.91 1.86 5.68
C PHE A 109 -3.26 3.33 5.42
N SER A 110 -3.74 3.64 4.22
CA SER A 110 -4.05 5.02 3.84
C SER A 110 -5.38 5.43 4.45
N PHE A 111 -5.32 6.10 5.60
CA PHE A 111 -6.47 6.77 6.21
C PHE A 111 -6.93 7.93 5.32
N SER A 112 -7.80 7.64 4.35
CA SER A 112 -8.46 8.65 3.54
C SER A 112 -9.63 9.27 4.31
N LEU A 113 -9.50 10.55 4.65
CA LEU A 113 -10.55 11.38 5.27
C LEU A 113 -11.87 11.29 4.51
N LYS A 114 -11.81 11.22 3.18
CA LYS A 114 -12.98 11.12 2.31
C LYS A 114 -13.71 9.80 2.50
N THR A 115 -12.96 8.68 2.54
CA THR A 115 -13.53 7.35 2.71
C THR A 115 -14.14 7.17 4.10
N MET A 116 -13.48 7.68 5.14
CA MET A 116 -14.00 7.63 6.50
C MET A 116 -15.25 8.50 6.68
N GLY A 117 -15.29 9.70 6.10
CA GLY A 117 -16.46 10.56 6.15
C GLY A 117 -17.69 9.91 5.50
N ILE A 118 -17.51 9.25 4.36
CA ILE A 118 -18.57 8.50 3.67
C ILE A 118 -19.04 7.32 4.52
N ALA A 119 -18.11 6.53 5.07
CA ALA A 119 -18.44 5.36 5.88
C ALA A 119 -19.18 5.74 7.19
N ALA A 120 -18.73 6.81 7.86
CA ALA A 120 -19.39 7.35 9.05
C ALA A 120 -20.80 7.87 8.75
N GLY A 121 -20.96 8.64 7.65
CA GLY A 121 -22.25 9.15 7.20
C GLY A 121 -23.24 8.04 6.85
N ALA A 122 -22.80 7.02 6.10
CA ALA A 122 -23.62 5.86 5.75
C ALA A 122 -24.04 5.06 6.99
N SER A 123 -23.11 4.86 7.93
CA SER A 123 -23.38 4.13 9.17
C SER A 123 -24.39 4.87 10.06
N ALA A 124 -24.28 6.20 10.19
CA ALA A 124 -25.22 7.03 10.94
C ALA A 124 -26.64 6.98 10.33
N LEU A 125 -26.74 7.02 8.99
CA LEU A 125 -28.01 6.90 8.28
C LEU A 125 -28.67 5.53 8.48
N LEU A 126 -27.89 4.44 8.39
CA LEU A 126 -28.39 3.09 8.64
C LEU A 126 -28.91 2.91 10.06
N PHE A 127 -28.22 3.50 11.05
CA PHE A 127 -28.67 3.44 12.45
C PHE A 127 -29.95 4.24 12.68
N PHE A 128 -30.07 5.42 12.05
CA PHE A 128 -31.29 6.22 12.06
C PHE A 128 -32.47 5.43 11.45
N LEU A 129 -32.26 4.80 10.29
CA LEU A 129 -33.27 3.96 9.64
C LEU A 129 -33.64 2.74 10.50
N GLY A 130 -32.66 2.07 11.11
CA GLY A 130 -32.91 0.96 12.03
C GLY A 130 -33.73 1.38 13.25
N GLY A 131 -33.50 2.58 13.79
CA GLY A 131 -34.27 3.14 14.89
C GLY A 131 -35.75 3.36 14.55
N ILE A 132 -36.06 3.72 13.30
CA ILE A 132 -37.44 3.88 12.80
C ILE A 132 -38.19 2.53 12.83
N PHE A 133 -37.53 1.43 12.47
CA PHE A 133 -38.17 0.10 12.45
C PHE A 133 -38.24 -0.60 13.80
N ALA A 134 -37.41 -0.19 14.78
CA ALA A 134 -37.25 -0.91 16.05
C ALA A 134 -38.04 -0.33 17.23
N LEU A 135 -38.55 0.90 17.13
CA LEU A 135 -39.21 1.59 18.24
C LEU A 135 -40.61 2.07 17.81
N GLU A 136 -41.50 2.38 18.75
CA GLU A 136 -42.92 2.62 18.44
C GLU A 136 -43.29 4.11 18.27
N GLY A 137 -42.37 5.04 18.57
CA GLY A 137 -42.67 6.47 18.66
C GLY A 137 -41.72 7.39 17.88
N PRO A 138 -42.23 8.47 17.21
CA PRO A 138 -41.40 9.39 16.44
C PRO A 138 -40.26 10.06 17.23
N LEU A 139 -40.51 10.41 18.49
CA LEU A 139 -39.49 11.00 19.37
C LEU A 139 -38.41 9.97 19.73
N GLN A 140 -38.77 8.70 19.91
CA GLN A 140 -37.83 7.63 20.22
C GLN A 140 -36.95 7.29 19.00
N TRP A 141 -37.50 7.36 17.79
CA TRP A 141 -36.73 7.23 16.54
C TRP A 141 -35.64 8.30 16.43
N LEU A 142 -36.02 9.55 16.67
CA LEU A 142 -35.09 10.68 16.62
C LEU A 142 -33.96 10.52 17.65
N LEU A 143 -34.31 10.17 18.89
CA LEU A 143 -33.33 9.98 19.96
C LEU A 143 -32.40 8.79 19.69
N ALA A 144 -32.92 7.66 19.21
CA ALA A 144 -32.11 6.49 18.87
C ALA A 144 -31.18 6.77 17.69
N GLY A 145 -31.66 7.49 16.67
CA GLY A 145 -30.85 7.91 15.54
C GLY A 145 -29.74 8.90 15.92
N LEU A 146 -30.04 9.88 16.79
CA LEU A 146 -29.03 10.81 17.31
C LEU A 146 -27.98 10.10 18.17
N ALA A 147 -28.41 9.21 19.07
CA ALA A 147 -27.50 8.45 19.93
C ALA A 147 -26.60 7.50 19.12
N GLY A 148 -27.17 6.78 18.15
CA GLY A 148 -26.42 5.89 17.26
C GLY A 148 -25.47 6.62 16.32
N GLY A 149 -25.92 7.73 15.74
CA GLY A 149 -25.08 8.61 14.92
C GLY A 149 -23.90 9.16 15.71
N ALA A 150 -24.13 9.61 16.95
CA ALA A 150 -23.07 10.07 17.85
C ALA A 150 -22.09 8.94 18.21
N ALA A 151 -22.58 7.75 18.54
CA ALA A 151 -21.73 6.60 18.87
C ALA A 151 -20.83 6.19 17.69
N ILE A 152 -21.37 6.18 16.47
CA ILE A 152 -20.63 5.90 15.24
C ILE A 152 -19.61 6.99 14.96
N ALA A 153 -19.98 8.26 15.08
CA ALA A 153 -19.04 9.38 14.89
C ALA A 153 -17.87 9.33 15.87
N ILE A 154 -18.13 8.98 17.14
CA ILE A 154 -17.10 8.77 18.15
C ILE A 154 -16.19 7.60 17.77
N LEU A 155 -16.75 6.48 17.32
CA LEU A 155 -16.00 5.30 16.92
C LEU A 155 -15.08 5.59 15.71
N TYR A 156 -15.61 6.22 14.65
CA TYR A 156 -14.80 6.62 13.50
C TYR A 156 -13.78 7.71 13.86
N GLY A 157 -14.13 8.66 14.74
CA GLY A 157 -13.20 9.66 15.26
C GLY A 157 -12.06 9.05 16.08
N PHE A 158 -12.33 7.97 16.83
CA PHE A 158 -11.32 7.21 17.54
C PHE A 158 -10.38 6.46 16.58
N PHE A 159 -10.91 5.78 15.57
CA PHE A 159 -10.08 5.15 14.53
C PHE A 159 -9.26 6.18 13.73
N PHE A 160 -9.81 7.38 13.52
CA PHE A 160 -9.07 8.49 12.91
C PHE A 160 -7.89 8.93 13.77
N LEU A 161 -8.13 9.14 15.07
CA LEU A 161 -7.09 9.55 16.01
C LEU A 161 -5.99 8.48 16.12
N LEU A 162 -6.36 7.20 16.17
CA LEU A 162 -5.42 6.08 16.09
C LEU A 162 -4.59 6.12 14.80
N GLY A 163 -5.23 6.39 13.66
CA GLY A 163 -4.55 6.54 12.37
C GLY A 163 -3.61 7.74 12.30
N LEU A 164 -3.89 8.83 13.04
CA LEU A 164 -2.99 9.97 13.15
C LEU A 164 -1.81 9.66 14.08
N LEU A 165 -2.09 9.01 15.22
CA LEU A 165 -1.09 8.59 16.20
C LEU A 165 -0.10 7.58 15.61
N SER A 166 -0.53 6.70 14.70
CA SER A 166 0.37 5.72 14.07
C SER A 166 1.49 6.37 13.24
N ARG A 167 1.31 7.63 12.82
CA ARG A 167 2.34 8.43 12.12
C ARG A 167 3.45 8.95 13.04
N LEU A 168 3.24 8.94 14.37
CA LEU A 168 4.22 9.40 15.37
C LEU A 168 5.26 8.33 15.74
N GLY A 169 5.20 7.15 15.10
CA GLY A 169 6.11 6.04 15.34
C GLY A 169 5.71 5.16 16.54
N ALA A 170 6.10 3.88 16.49
CA ALA A 170 5.63 2.86 17.43
C ALA A 170 5.98 3.14 18.91
N ARG A 171 7.10 3.86 19.16
CA ARG A 171 7.56 4.24 20.51
C ARG A 171 6.57 5.15 21.25
N LEU A 172 5.85 6.02 20.55
CA LEU A 172 4.82 6.86 21.14
C LEU A 172 3.41 6.27 20.98
N TYR A 173 3.15 5.59 19.86
CA TYR A 173 1.84 5.00 19.57
C TYR A 173 1.40 3.97 20.62
N LEU A 174 2.21 2.95 20.88
CA LEU A 174 1.85 1.84 21.78
C LEU A 174 1.51 2.26 23.21
N PRO A 175 2.31 3.10 23.91
CA PRO A 175 1.97 3.51 25.27
C PRO A 175 0.71 4.39 25.31
N ILE A 176 0.50 5.27 24.33
CA ILE A 176 -0.69 6.13 24.28
C ILE A 176 -1.95 5.28 24.07
N VAL A 177 -1.92 4.36 23.10
CA VAL A 177 -3.06 3.46 22.84
C VAL A 177 -3.33 2.56 24.04
N GLY A 178 -2.28 2.02 24.69
CA GLY A 178 -2.42 1.24 25.91
C GLY A 178 -3.11 2.00 27.05
N ILE A 179 -2.65 3.22 27.34
CA ILE A 179 -3.24 4.06 28.40
C ILE A 179 -4.71 4.40 28.09
N VAL A 180 -5.01 4.79 26.84
CA VAL A 180 -6.37 5.13 26.43
C VAL A 180 -7.30 3.92 26.48
N SER A 181 -6.85 2.75 26.02
CA SER A 181 -7.63 1.51 26.10
C SER A 181 -7.92 1.10 27.55
N VAL A 182 -6.96 1.21 28.46
CA VAL A 182 -7.16 0.93 29.90
C VAL A 182 -8.15 1.93 30.50
N ALA A 183 -8.03 3.23 30.20
CA ALA A 183 -8.95 4.25 30.69
C ALA A 183 -10.40 3.99 30.24
N ILE A 184 -10.60 3.63 28.97
CA ILE A 184 -11.91 3.26 28.42
C ILE A 184 -12.46 2.00 29.11
N LEU A 185 -11.61 1.01 29.34
CA LEU A 185 -11.99 -0.26 29.97
C LEU A 185 -12.44 -0.06 31.43
N VAL A 186 -11.76 0.81 32.17
CA VAL A 186 -12.15 1.22 33.53
C VAL A 186 -13.47 2.00 33.49
N ALA A 187 -13.60 2.99 32.60
CA ALA A 187 -14.81 3.81 32.50
C ALA A 187 -16.05 2.97 32.17
N LEU A 188 -15.96 2.06 31.20
CA LEU A 188 -17.07 1.18 30.82
C LEU A 188 -17.33 0.08 31.86
N GLY A 189 -16.29 -0.44 32.52
CA GLY A 189 -16.45 -1.42 33.59
C GLY A 189 -17.21 -0.88 34.81
N LEU A 190 -17.13 0.44 35.04
CA LEU A 190 -17.84 1.12 36.13
C LEU A 190 -19.32 1.41 35.80
N THR A 191 -19.68 1.52 34.52
CA THR A 191 -21.05 1.84 34.09
C THR A 191 -21.91 0.62 33.78
N VAL A 192 -21.29 -0.54 33.50
CA VAL A 192 -21.99 -1.75 33.08
C VAL A 192 -22.22 -2.71 34.25
N GLY A 193 -23.41 -3.33 34.28
CA GLY A 193 -23.83 -4.28 35.31
C GLY A 193 -22.98 -5.56 35.36
N PRO A 194 -22.95 -6.29 36.50
CA PRO A 194 -21.99 -7.38 36.75
C PRO A 194 -21.96 -8.48 35.69
N THR A 195 -23.13 -8.81 35.12
CA THR A 195 -23.31 -9.87 34.11
C THR A 195 -22.73 -9.51 32.74
N ALA A 196 -22.59 -8.22 32.42
CA ALA A 196 -22.09 -7.76 31.13
C ALA A 196 -20.61 -7.30 31.16
N ARG A 197 -19.96 -7.30 32.33
CA ARG A 197 -18.55 -6.90 32.47
C ARG A 197 -17.57 -7.87 31.83
N ILE A 198 -17.75 -9.18 32.02
CA ILE A 198 -16.82 -10.20 31.52
C ILE A 198 -16.77 -10.21 29.97
N PRO A 199 -17.90 -10.27 29.25
CA PRO A 199 -17.90 -10.20 27.78
C PRO A 199 -17.28 -8.90 27.25
N LEU A 200 -17.54 -7.78 27.93
CA LEU A 200 -17.01 -6.48 27.57
C LEU A 200 -15.48 -6.42 27.68
N TYR A 201 -14.90 -6.97 28.77
CA TYR A 201 -13.45 -7.05 28.93
C TYR A 201 -12.78 -7.93 27.88
N ILE A 202 -13.42 -9.04 27.51
CA ILE A 202 -12.91 -9.92 26.43
C ILE A 202 -12.93 -9.18 25.09
N PHE A 203 -14.03 -8.51 24.75
CA PHE A 203 -14.15 -7.74 23.51
C PHE A 203 -13.08 -6.63 23.42
N LEU A 204 -12.88 -5.87 24.50
CA LEU A 204 -11.86 -4.82 24.55
C LEU A 204 -10.43 -5.37 24.44
N ALA A 205 -10.13 -6.52 25.07
CA ALA A 205 -8.84 -7.17 24.94
C ALA A 205 -8.55 -7.62 23.49
N LEU A 206 -9.55 -8.17 22.81
CA LEU A 206 -9.46 -8.56 21.39
C LEU A 206 -9.31 -7.34 20.48
N LEU A 207 -10.05 -6.26 20.74
CA LEU A 207 -9.94 -5.01 20.00
C LEU A 207 -8.54 -4.39 20.15
N PHE A 208 -8.00 -4.39 21.38
CA PHE A 208 -6.64 -3.92 21.65
C PHE A 208 -5.58 -4.74 20.92
N ALA A 209 -5.70 -6.08 20.94
CA ALA A 209 -4.81 -6.97 20.20
C ALA A 209 -4.85 -6.68 18.69
N PHE A 210 -6.06 -6.50 18.13
CA PHE A 210 -6.25 -6.20 16.70
C PHE A 210 -5.66 -4.83 16.30
N VAL A 211 -5.90 -3.78 17.10
CA VAL A 211 -5.38 -2.42 16.84
C VAL A 211 -3.86 -2.33 17.03
N SER A 212 -3.28 -3.17 17.88
CA SER A 212 -1.84 -3.19 18.15
C SER A 212 -1.05 -4.09 17.19
N TYR A 213 -1.71 -5.05 16.52
CA TYR A 213 -1.07 -6.02 15.62
C TYR A 213 -0.26 -5.40 14.46
N PRO A 214 -0.74 -4.36 13.75
CA PRO A 214 0.03 -3.72 12.69
C PRO A 214 1.31 -3.05 13.21
N ALA A 215 1.28 -2.49 14.43
CA ALA A 215 2.43 -1.84 15.05
C ALA A 215 3.47 -2.86 15.55
N LEU A 216 3.03 -4.02 16.04
CA LEU A 216 3.91 -5.12 16.47
C LEU A 216 4.70 -5.69 15.28
N ARG A 217 4.06 -5.83 14.11
CA ARG A 217 4.71 -6.37 12.90
C ARG A 217 5.83 -5.48 12.37
N VAL A 218 5.74 -4.16 12.57
CA VAL A 218 6.75 -3.15 12.17
C VAL A 218 7.97 -3.13 13.10
N ILE A 219 7.85 -3.60 14.35
CA ILE A 219 8.96 -3.63 15.32
C ILE A 219 9.79 -4.91 15.19
N THR A 220 9.19 -5.99 14.66
CA THR A 220 9.82 -7.31 14.54
C THR A 220 10.57 -7.55 13.22
N THR A 221 10.59 -6.56 12.33
CA THR A 221 11.36 -6.52 11.08
C THR A 221 12.37 -5.38 11.16
#